data_AF-A0A1T1BRJ2-F1
#
_entry.id   AF-A0A1T1BRJ2-F1
#
_cell.length_a   1.000
_cell.length_b   1.000
_cell.length_c   1.000
_cell.angle_alpha   90.00
_cell.angle_beta   90.00
_cell.angle_gamma   90.00
#
_symmetry.space_group_name_H-M   'P 1'
#
loop_
_entity.id
_entity.type
_entity.pdbx_description
1 polymer ?
#
loop_
_entity_poly.entity_id
_entity_poly.type
_entity_poly.pdbx_seq_one_letter_code
_entity_poly.pdbx_strand_id
1 'polypeptide(L)'
;MEQKIHQGRNVKRFREMLNIKQEALAYDLGEDWNQKKISMLEQKDVIEDKLLKQISAILKIPVEAFQNFDEEQAVNIISNTFNIEKEAYIGNAKPVFNINPLDELKKLHEEKIALYERMLKEKDEMMARLEKLISK
;
A
#
# COMPACT_ATOMS: atom_id res chain seq x y z
N MET A 1 2.38 19.39 -15.44
CA MET A 1 0.98 19.85 -15.58
C MET A 1 0.26 19.26 -14.39
N GLU A 2 -0.34 20.07 -13.52
CA GLU A 2 -1.21 19.55 -12.45
C GLU A 2 -2.33 18.74 -13.12
N GLN A 3 -2.40 17.44 -12.85
CA GLN A 3 -3.54 16.65 -13.27
C GLN A 3 -4.75 17.20 -12.50
N LYS A 4 -5.61 17.92 -13.22
CA LYS A 4 -6.84 18.46 -12.67
C LYS A 4 -7.78 17.29 -12.41
N ILE A 5 -7.97 16.95 -11.14
CA ILE A 5 -8.81 15.82 -10.74
C ILE A 5 -10.24 16.08 -11.17
N HIS A 6 -10.82 15.11 -11.89
CA HIS A 6 -12.18 15.22 -12.43
C HIS A 6 -13.17 14.50 -11.50
N GLN A 7 -13.84 15.27 -10.65
CA GLN A 7 -14.74 14.75 -9.62
C GLN A 7 -15.95 13.99 -10.21
N GLY A 8 -16.55 14.47 -11.31
CA GLY A 8 -17.65 13.77 -11.97
C GLY A 8 -17.29 12.37 -12.48
N ARG A 9 -16.10 12.23 -13.07
CA ARG A 9 -15.56 10.95 -13.53
C ARG A 9 -15.33 10.00 -12.35
N ASN A 10 -14.81 10.53 -11.24
CA ASN A 10 -14.63 9.76 -10.01
C ASN A 10 -15.98 9.27 -9.46
N VAL A 11 -17.01 10.13 -9.43
CA VAL A 11 -18.38 9.74 -9.05
C VAL A 11 -18.91 8.60 -9.93
N LYS A 12 -18.74 8.71 -11.25
CA LYS A 12 -19.15 7.65 -12.20
C LYS A 12 -18.46 6.33 -11.88
N ARG A 13 -17.14 6.36 -11.65
CA ARG A 13 -16.32 5.17 -11.34
C ARG A 13 -16.80 4.48 -10.07
N PHE A 14 -16.93 5.22 -8.97
CA PHE A 14 -17.39 4.66 -7.71
C PHE A 14 -18.81 4.10 -7.82
N ARG A 15 -19.70 4.78 -8.54
CA ARG A 15 -21.05 4.25 -8.83
C ARG A 15 -20.99 2.92 -9.59
N GLU A 16 -20.15 2.82 -10.61
CA GLU A 16 -19.97 1.60 -11.41
C GLU A 16 -19.32 0.47 -10.60
N MET A 17 -18.33 0.78 -9.74
CA MET A 17 -17.71 -0.19 -8.83
C MET A 17 -18.73 -0.78 -7.84
N LEU A 18 -19.69 0.02 -7.38
CA LEU A 18 -20.78 -0.43 -6.53
C LEU A 18 -21.94 -1.07 -7.31
N ASN A 19 -21.81 -1.19 -8.64
CA ASN A 19 -22.84 -1.71 -9.55
C ASN A 19 -24.20 -0.99 -9.43
N ILE A 20 -24.17 0.32 -9.15
CA ILE A 20 -25.35 1.16 -8.99
C ILE A 20 -25.71 1.77 -10.36
N LYS A 21 -26.98 1.69 -10.77
CA LYS A 21 -27.45 2.35 -12.00
C LYS A 21 -27.60 3.86 -11.80
N GLN A 22 -27.45 4.65 -12.86
CA GLN A 22 -27.67 6.11 -12.80
C GLN A 22 -29.08 6.47 -12.31
N GLU A 23 -30.08 5.66 -12.65
CA GLU A 23 -31.46 5.82 -12.18
C GLU A 23 -31.59 5.62 -10.66
N ALA A 24 -30.86 4.66 -10.10
CA ALA A 24 -30.87 4.40 -8.66
C ALA A 24 -30.22 5.56 -7.90
N LEU A 25 -29.07 6.04 -8.37
CA LEU A 25 -28.42 7.21 -7.76
C LEU A 25 -29.29 8.48 -7.87
N ALA A 26 -30.00 8.64 -8.99
CA ALA A 26 -30.95 9.74 -9.16
C ALA A 26 -32.10 9.64 -8.14
N TYR A 27 -32.66 8.45 -7.96
CA TYR A 27 -33.73 8.20 -6.99
C TYR A 27 -33.30 8.58 -5.56
N ASP A 28 -32.09 8.17 -5.16
CA ASP A 28 -31.56 8.47 -3.82
C ASP A 28 -31.21 9.96 -3.60
N LEU A 29 -30.89 10.68 -4.67
CA LEU A 29 -30.62 12.13 -4.62
C LEU A 29 -31.91 12.98 -4.57
N GLY A 30 -33.06 12.41 -4.94
CA GLY A 30 -34.39 13.02 -4.83
C GLY A 30 -35.08 13.31 -6.16
N GLU A 31 -36.31 13.83 -6.09
CA GLU A 31 -37.23 13.99 -7.25
C GLU A 31 -36.70 14.92 -8.34
N ASP A 32 -35.82 15.86 -7.99
CA ASP A 32 -35.16 16.74 -8.95
C ASP A 32 -34.11 16.02 -9.80
N TRP A 33 -33.72 14.80 -9.46
CA TRP A 33 -32.68 14.05 -10.15
C TRP A 33 -33.27 13.00 -11.09
N ASN A 34 -32.65 12.89 -12.25
CA ASN A 34 -32.98 11.86 -13.23
C ASN A 34 -31.70 11.35 -13.91
N GLN A 35 -31.81 10.25 -14.64
CA GLN A 35 -30.68 9.61 -15.31
C GLN A 35 -29.87 10.56 -16.19
N LYS A 36 -30.52 11.50 -16.91
CA LYS A 36 -29.84 12.52 -17.72
C LYS A 36 -29.06 13.52 -16.87
N LYS A 37 -29.62 14.01 -15.77
CA LYS A 37 -28.95 14.93 -14.84
C LYS A 37 -27.73 14.28 -14.17
N ILE A 38 -27.82 13.00 -13.81
CA ILE A 38 -26.68 12.24 -13.30
C ILE A 38 -25.58 12.12 -14.36
N SER A 39 -25.95 11.77 -15.60
CA SER A 39 -24.98 11.70 -16.71
C SER A 39 -24.28 13.04 -16.96
N MET A 40 -25.01 14.16 -16.86
CA MET A 40 -24.41 15.51 -16.95
C MET A 40 -23.51 15.83 -15.77
N LEU A 41 -23.88 15.42 -14.55
CA LEU A 41 -23.06 15.59 -13.36
C LEU A 41 -21.75 14.81 -13.44
N GLU A 42 -21.79 13.58 -13.95
CA GLU A 42 -20.61 12.73 -14.14
C GLU A 42 -19.60 13.31 -15.15
N GLN A 43 -20.03 14.23 -16.02
CA GLN A 43 -19.18 14.92 -17.01
C GLN A 43 -18.60 16.25 -16.48
N LYS A 44 -18.94 16.67 -15.25
CA LYS A 44 -18.39 17.90 -14.67
C LYS A 44 -17.04 17.66 -14.01
N ASP A 45 -16.05 18.48 -14.36
CA ASP A 45 -14.74 18.49 -13.71
C ASP A 45 -14.85 18.69 -12.19
N VAL A 46 -15.68 19.66 -11.78
CA VAL A 46 -15.88 20.04 -10.38
C VAL A 46 -17.37 20.02 -10.08
N ILE A 47 -17.72 19.39 -8.96
CA ILE A 47 -19.08 19.29 -8.42
C ILE A 47 -19.17 20.22 -7.20
N GLU A 48 -20.35 20.80 -6.99
CA GLU A 48 -20.60 21.61 -5.80
C GLU A 48 -20.46 20.77 -4.52
N ASP A 49 -19.71 21.26 -3.52
CA ASP A 49 -19.41 20.54 -2.29
C ASP A 49 -20.66 20.00 -1.56
N LYS A 50 -21.76 20.77 -1.57
CA LYS A 50 -23.02 20.35 -0.96
C LYS A 50 -23.55 19.07 -1.61
N LEU A 51 -23.51 19.03 -2.94
CA LEU A 51 -23.97 17.89 -3.73
C LEU A 51 -22.99 16.72 -3.61
N LEU A 52 -21.69 16.99 -3.60
CA LEU A 52 -20.68 15.96 -3.41
C LEU A 52 -20.80 15.27 -2.04
N LYS A 53 -21.13 16.03 -0.98
CA LYS A 53 -21.46 15.50 0.35
C LYS A 53 -22.71 14.61 0.34
N GLN A 54 -23.74 14.98 -0.42
CA GLN A 54 -24.94 14.14 -0.56
C GLN A 54 -24.62 12.82 -1.26
N ILE A 55 -23.87 12.88 -2.38
CA ILE A 55 -23.42 11.70 -3.11
C ILE A 55 -22.53 10.81 -2.22
N SER A 56 -21.62 11.42 -1.46
CA SER A 56 -20.78 10.74 -0.48
C SER A 56 -21.60 9.98 0.57
N ALA A 57 -22.66 10.58 1.10
CA ALA A 57 -23.54 9.93 2.06
C ALA A 57 -24.31 8.75 1.47
N ILE A 58 -24.81 8.90 0.23
CA ILE A 58 -25.56 7.84 -0.47
C ILE A 58 -24.65 6.66 -0.81
N LEU A 59 -23.49 6.93 -1.42
CA LEU A 59 -22.53 5.90 -1.82
C LEU A 59 -21.69 5.38 -0.65
N LYS A 60 -21.79 6.01 0.53
CA LYS A 60 -20.99 5.72 1.74
C LYS A 60 -19.48 5.76 1.49
N ILE A 61 -19.06 6.72 0.68
CA ILE A 61 -17.66 6.94 0.31
C ILE A 61 -17.24 8.33 0.81
N PRO A 62 -16.06 8.51 1.44
CA PRO A 62 -15.60 9.82 1.88
C PRO A 62 -15.56 10.85 0.73
N VAL A 63 -15.91 12.10 1.02
CA VAL A 63 -15.91 13.19 0.02
C VAL A 63 -14.52 13.36 -0.61
N GLU A 64 -13.50 13.20 0.21
CA GLU A 64 -12.09 13.29 -0.14
C GLU A 64 -11.71 12.26 -1.22
N ALA A 65 -12.37 11.10 -1.27
CA ALA A 65 -12.12 10.12 -2.30
C ALA A 65 -12.55 10.65 -3.68
N PHE A 66 -13.66 11.37 -3.78
CA PHE A 66 -14.07 11.97 -5.06
C PHE A 66 -13.17 13.13 -5.47
N GLN A 67 -12.61 13.85 -4.49
CA GLN A 67 -11.74 15.02 -4.72
C GLN A 67 -10.29 14.64 -5.02
N ASN A 68 -9.79 13.52 -4.51
CA ASN A 68 -8.38 13.14 -4.56
C ASN A 68 -8.11 11.86 -5.36
N PHE A 69 -9.13 11.14 -5.83
CA PHE A 69 -8.92 9.91 -6.60
C PHE A 69 -8.37 10.23 -7.99
N ASP A 70 -7.19 9.68 -8.26
CA ASP A 70 -6.52 9.66 -9.55
C ASP A 70 -6.53 8.22 -10.08
N GLU A 71 -7.27 8.01 -11.18
CA GLU A 71 -7.42 6.71 -11.82
C GLU A 71 -6.09 6.17 -12.35
N GLU A 72 -5.21 7.02 -12.89
CA GLU A 72 -3.93 6.57 -13.41
C GLU A 72 -3.03 6.08 -12.27
N GLN A 73 -3.04 6.77 -11.12
CA GLN A 73 -2.35 6.27 -9.92
C GLN A 73 -2.95 4.96 -9.43
N ALA A 74 -4.28 4.84 -9.34
CA ALA A 74 -4.92 3.61 -8.89
C ALA A 74 -4.63 2.42 -9.81
N VAL A 75 -4.72 2.62 -11.13
CA VAL A 75 -4.40 1.58 -12.14
C VAL A 75 -2.92 1.25 -12.14
N ASN A 76 -2.02 2.22 -11.96
CA ASN A 76 -0.59 1.96 -11.82
C ASN A 76 -0.29 1.14 -10.56
N ILE A 77 -0.91 1.45 -9.42
CA ILE A 77 -0.77 0.66 -8.19
C ILE A 77 -1.29 -0.76 -8.39
N ILE A 78 -2.49 -0.91 -8.97
CA ILE A 78 -3.12 -2.21 -9.21
C ILE A 78 -2.29 -3.05 -10.20
N SER A 79 -1.90 -2.48 -11.34
CA SER A 79 -1.10 -3.16 -12.36
C SER A 79 0.29 -3.54 -11.84
N ASN A 80 0.91 -2.68 -11.03
CA ASN A 80 2.20 -3.00 -10.41
C ASN A 80 2.05 -4.04 -9.30
N THR A 81 0.91 -4.07 -8.59
CA THR A 81 0.63 -5.04 -7.51
C THR A 81 0.33 -6.44 -8.06
N PHE A 82 -0.41 -6.54 -9.18
CA PHE A 82 -0.67 -7.82 -9.85
C PHE A 82 0.52 -8.34 -10.67
N ASN A 83 1.51 -7.50 -10.96
CA ASN A 83 2.79 -7.90 -11.57
C ASN A 83 3.90 -8.22 -10.54
N ILE A 84 3.60 -8.23 -9.22
CA ILE A 84 4.59 -8.57 -8.17
C ILE A 84 5.08 -10.02 -8.26
N GLU A 85 4.48 -10.88 -9.08
CA GLU A 85 5.06 -12.21 -9.34
C GLU A 85 6.30 -12.17 -10.26
N LYS A 86 6.60 -11.05 -10.94
CA LYS A 86 7.80 -10.91 -11.78
C LYS A 86 8.39 -9.50 -11.72
N GLU A 87 9.31 -9.31 -10.77
CA GLU A 87 10.42 -8.34 -10.86
C GLU A 87 10.07 -6.90 -11.32
N ALA A 88 9.58 -6.03 -10.42
CA ALA A 88 9.74 -4.58 -10.61
C ALA A 88 9.74 -3.83 -9.27
N TYR A 89 10.89 -3.26 -8.97
CA TYR A 89 11.15 -2.36 -7.86
C TYR A 89 10.69 -0.93 -8.24
N ILE A 90 10.30 -0.14 -7.22
CA ILE A 90 10.31 1.34 -7.10
C ILE A 90 8.94 2.04 -7.13
N GLY A 91 8.54 2.56 -5.95
CA GLY A 91 7.52 3.60 -5.81
C GLY A 91 7.02 3.86 -4.38
N ASN A 92 7.91 4.04 -3.40
CA ASN A 92 7.65 4.63 -2.07
C ASN A 92 6.31 4.32 -1.37
N ALA A 93 6.16 3.09 -0.87
CA ALA A 93 5.31 2.81 0.30
C ALA A 93 6.07 1.85 1.23
N LYS A 94 7.25 2.28 1.71
CA LYS A 94 7.91 1.59 2.83
C LYS A 94 7.23 2.06 4.13
N PRO A 95 6.57 1.20 4.92
CA PRO A 95 6.88 1.26 6.34
C PRO A 95 8.39 0.98 6.41
N VAL A 96 9.17 1.99 6.78
CA VAL A 96 10.61 1.84 6.97
C VAL A 96 10.82 0.95 8.19
N PHE A 97 10.64 -0.35 8.02
CA PHE A 97 11.36 -1.32 8.83
C PHE A 97 12.80 -1.23 8.32
N ASN A 98 13.62 -0.46 9.05
CA ASN A 98 15.05 -0.31 8.78
C ASN A 98 15.83 -1.59 9.17
N ILE A 99 15.24 -2.76 8.89
CA ILE A 99 15.85 -4.06 9.07
C ILE A 99 16.34 -4.44 7.70
N ASN A 100 17.63 -4.21 7.44
CA ASN A 100 18.28 -4.72 6.26
C ASN A 100 18.68 -6.18 6.55
N PRO A 101 18.01 -7.18 5.95
CA PRO A 101 18.27 -8.59 6.28
C PRO A 101 19.72 -9.00 5.98
N LEU A 102 20.39 -8.30 5.06
CA LEU A 102 21.79 -8.54 4.74
C LEU A 102 22.74 -8.09 5.86
N ASP A 103 22.43 -6.96 6.52
CA ASP A 103 23.23 -6.46 7.64
C ASP A 103 23.06 -7.36 8.87
N GLU A 104 21.85 -7.85 9.10
CA GLU A 104 21.57 -8.81 10.17
C GLU A 104 22.26 -10.16 9.93
N LEU A 105 22.26 -10.64 8.67
CA LEU A 105 22.98 -11.85 8.28
C LEU A 105 24.50 -11.70 8.44
N LYS A 106 25.05 -10.54 8.09
CA LYS A 106 26.48 -10.24 8.27
C LYS A 106 26.84 -10.25 9.76
N LYS A 107 26.04 -9.58 10.59
CA LYS A 107 26.22 -9.57 12.04
C LYS A 107 26.17 -10.97 12.64
N LEU A 108 25.20 -11.79 12.22
CA LEU A 108 25.08 -13.19 12.65
C LEU A 108 26.33 -14.01 12.28
N HIS A 109 26.90 -13.75 11.09
CA HIS A 109 28.11 -14.43 10.64
C HIS A 109 29.34 -14.03 11.47
N GLU A 110 29.49 -12.74 11.77
CA GLU A 110 30.56 -12.22 12.62
C GLU A 110 30.46 -12.78 14.06
N GLU A 111 29.27 -12.80 14.65
CA GLU A 111 29.02 -13.38 15.97
C GLU A 111 29.33 -14.90 16.00
N LYS A 112 28.98 -15.62 14.93
CA LYS A 112 29.28 -17.05 14.78
C LYS A 112 30.79 -17.31 14.70
N ILE A 113 31.54 -16.50 13.96
CA ILE A 113 33.00 -16.62 13.86
C ILE A 113 33.64 -16.41 15.24
N ALA A 114 33.27 -15.33 15.94
CA ALA A 114 33.81 -15.03 17.26
C ALA A 114 33.50 -16.13 18.30
N LEU A 115 32.31 -16.73 18.22
CA LEU A 115 31.93 -17.87 19.06
C LEU A 115 32.83 -19.09 18.80
N TYR A 116 33.10 -19.40 17.52
CA TYR A 116 33.98 -20.52 17.17
C TYR A 116 35.42 -20.30 17.61
N GLU A 117 35.96 -19.09 17.47
CA GLU A 117 37.31 -18.76 17.98
C GLU A 117 37.39 -18.97 19.50
N ARG A 118 36.37 -18.54 20.24
CA ARG A 118 36.31 -18.74 21.70
C ARG A 118 36.25 -20.21 22.08
N MET A 119 35.43 -20.99 21.37
CA MET A 119 35.29 -22.43 21.61
C MET A 119 36.58 -23.20 21.30
N LEU A 120 37.29 -22.82 20.23
CA LEU A 120 38.60 -23.40 19.90
C LEU A 120 39.62 -23.11 21.01
N LYS A 121 39.67 -21.86 21.48
CA LYS A 121 40.54 -21.49 22.59
C LYS A 121 40.23 -22.27 23.88
N GLU A 122 38.94 -22.42 24.22
CA GLU A 122 38.53 -23.21 25.37
C GLU A 122 38.94 -24.69 25.25
N LYS A 123 38.83 -25.26 24.04
CA LYS A 123 39.33 -26.62 23.76
C LYS A 123 40.84 -26.71 23.94
N ASP A 124 41.61 -25.75 23.43
CA ASP A 124 43.08 -25.75 23.57
C ASP A 124 43.49 -25.65 25.06
N GLU A 125 42.83 -24.79 25.83
CA GLU A 125 43.07 -24.66 27.27
C GLU A 125 42.70 -25.94 28.04
N MET A 126 41.60 -26.60 27.66
CA MET A 126 41.18 -27.87 28.25
C MET A 126 42.19 -28.98 27.92
N MET A 127 42.65 -29.08 26.67
CA MET A 127 43.67 -30.04 26.25
C MET A 127 44.97 -29.82 27.01
N ALA A 128 45.45 -28.58 27.14
CA ALA A 128 46.66 -28.26 27.91
C ALA A 128 46.53 -28.63 29.40
N ARG A 129 45.33 -28.50 30.00
CA ARG A 129 45.08 -28.96 31.37
C ARG A 129 45.11 -30.49 31.46
N LEU A 130 44.51 -31.19 30.50
CA LEU A 130 44.52 -32.65 30.45
C LEU A 130 45.94 -33.20 30.25
N GLU A 131 46.72 -32.63 29.34
CA GLU A 131 48.14 -32.99 29.13
C GLU A 131 48.95 -32.83 30.42
N LYS A 132 48.77 -31.73 31.16
CA LYS A 132 49.43 -31.53 32.46
C LYS A 132 49.07 -32.59 33.49
N LEU A 133 47.81 -33.06 33.51
CA LEU A 133 47.36 -34.11 34.43
C LEU A 133 47.93 -35.49 34.04
N ILE A 134 48.11 -35.77 32.74
CA ILE A 134 48.66 -37.05 32.25
C ILE A 134 50.20 -37.07 32.34
N SER A 135 50.86 -35.91 32.23
CA SER A 135 52.33 -35.79 32.30
C SER A 135 52.91 -35.85 33.73
N LYS A 136 52.12 -36.23 34.73
CA LYS A 136 52.49 -36.35 36.14
C LYS A 136 52.38 -37.79 36.60
#